data_AF-A0A935BP20-F1
#
_entry.id   AF-A0A935BP20-F1
#
_cell.length_a   1.000
_cell.length_b   1.000
_cell.length_c   1.000
_cell.angle_alpha   90.00
_cell.angle_beta   90.00
_cell.angle_gamma   90.00
#
_symmetry.space_group_name_H-M   'P 1'
#
loop_
_entity.id
_entity.type
_entity.pdbx_description
1 polymer ?
#
loop_
_entity_poly.entity_id
_entity_poly.type
_entity_poly.pdbx_seq_one_letter_code
_entity_poly.pdbx_strand_id
1 'polypeptide(L)'
;MNQTARRPRLRPLVEELEARVLYSADLAPGLTALPGIDAGAEVRALDDASSASSDRQTGAAAELVFIDADVAGWEDLLADIQANSTRRLDVVVLDPARDGIEQIDAALATRHDLGALHVITHGAPGTLQLGATRLDAAALAERADSLRTWGDALTAEADMLIYGCDVAAGLEGQAFVDALGRLTGADVAASTGKTGSTQLGGDWVLESTVGPIEAATLDIVDWQGILAYSSTGTWNIVGNTATNTTAGITTTITLTADSAPAAFQNIANNTLGGIAAFTPAVQGNASLATDFLWDASPEFSGSEASVDAQSGTITISFSQAVTNPILQCDRLGGRAGTTPTNSSILTLLTPGITLHRLSGYAAFLRELWQPAPSSTARSINRPILLTSFQAKPA
;
A
#
# COMPACT_ATOMS: atom_id res chain seq x y z
N MET A 1 25.34 -14.49 -63.44
CA MET A 1 23.89 -14.71 -63.26
C MET A 1 23.64 -15.15 -61.82
N ASN A 2 23.19 -14.26 -60.93
CA ASN A 2 21.88 -14.40 -60.29
C ASN A 2 21.57 -13.16 -59.45
N GLN A 3 20.38 -12.62 -59.66
CA GLN A 3 19.92 -11.32 -59.19
C GLN A 3 19.41 -11.38 -57.75
N THR A 4 19.69 -10.30 -57.02
CA THR A 4 19.17 -9.98 -55.68
C THR A 4 17.67 -9.69 -55.74
N ALA A 5 16.86 -10.56 -55.14
CA ALA A 5 15.41 -10.35 -55.02
C ALA A 5 15.09 -9.32 -53.92
N ARG A 6 14.56 -8.16 -54.31
CA ARG A 6 14.02 -7.13 -53.40
C ARG A 6 12.63 -7.55 -52.90
N ARG A 7 12.43 -7.55 -51.58
CA ARG A 7 11.12 -7.73 -50.94
C ARG A 7 10.17 -6.54 -51.24
N PRO A 8 8.87 -6.78 -51.50
CA PRO A 8 7.91 -5.71 -51.74
C PRO A 8 7.59 -4.95 -50.45
N ARG A 9 7.51 -3.61 -50.54
CA ARG A 9 7.07 -2.72 -49.45
C ARG A 9 5.54 -2.80 -49.33
N LEU A 10 5.05 -3.16 -48.14
CA LEU A 10 3.62 -3.10 -47.80
C LEU A 10 3.16 -1.63 -47.85
N ARG A 11 2.06 -1.39 -48.58
CA ARG A 11 1.37 -0.09 -48.61
C ARG A 11 0.51 0.04 -47.34
N PRO A 12 0.50 1.20 -46.66
CA PRO A 12 -0.43 1.42 -45.55
C PRO A 12 -1.87 1.42 -46.08
N LEU A 13 -2.74 0.67 -45.40
CA LEU A 13 -4.19 0.72 -45.58
C LEU A 13 -4.68 1.95 -44.81
N VAL A 14 -5.27 2.92 -45.50
CA VAL A 14 -5.96 4.06 -44.87
C VAL A 14 -7.45 3.76 -45.02
N GLU A 15 -8.12 3.49 -43.90
CA GLU A 15 -9.58 3.42 -43.85
C GLU A 15 -10.10 4.83 -43.53
N GLU A 16 -11.02 5.33 -44.35
CA GLU A 16 -11.70 6.60 -44.08
C GLU A 16 -12.73 6.38 -42.97
N LEU A 17 -12.56 7.08 -41.85
CA LEU A 17 -13.56 7.14 -40.78
C LEU A 17 -14.83 7.82 -41.31
N GLU A 18 -15.97 7.18 -41.13
CA GLU A 18 -17.29 7.73 -41.47
C GLU A 18 -17.51 9.09 -40.79
N ALA A 19 -18.16 10.02 -41.50
CA ALA A 19 -18.42 11.37 -41.03
C ALA A 19 -19.32 11.38 -39.78
N ARG A 20 -18.73 11.59 -38.60
CA ARG A 20 -19.49 11.89 -37.38
C ARG A 20 -19.81 13.38 -37.33
N VAL A 21 -21.10 13.70 -37.41
CA VAL A 21 -21.62 15.05 -37.17
C VAL A 21 -21.33 15.44 -35.72
N LEU A 22 -20.44 16.43 -35.53
CA LEU A 22 -20.15 17.02 -34.24
C LEU A 22 -21.27 18.03 -33.92
N TYR A 23 -22.12 17.73 -32.93
CA TYR A 23 -23.01 18.74 -32.35
C TYR A 23 -22.21 19.57 -31.36
N SER A 24 -21.66 20.70 -31.82
CA SER A 24 -21.13 21.73 -30.93
C SER A 24 -22.29 22.46 -30.27
N ALA A 25 -22.40 22.36 -28.95
CA ALA A 25 -23.27 23.21 -28.15
C ALA A 25 -22.56 24.55 -27.89
N ASP A 26 -22.60 25.45 -28.87
CA ASP A 26 -22.30 26.87 -28.63
C ASP A 26 -23.61 27.61 -28.38
N LEU A 27 -23.85 27.96 -27.11
CA LEU A 27 -24.87 28.92 -26.70
C LEU A 27 -24.39 30.33 -27.04
N ALA A 28 -24.88 30.88 -28.15
CA ALA A 28 -24.74 32.29 -28.48
C ALA A 28 -25.93 33.09 -27.91
N PRO A 29 -25.71 34.10 -27.05
CA PRO A 29 -26.74 35.06 -26.67
C PRO A 29 -26.80 36.15 -27.74
N GLY A 30 -27.90 36.23 -28.47
CA GLY A 30 -28.12 37.37 -29.37
C GLY A 30 -28.91 36.98 -30.62
N LEU A 31 -30.24 36.99 -30.51
CA LEU A 31 -31.08 37.18 -31.68
C LEU A 31 -32.15 38.22 -31.37
N THR A 32 -31.86 39.43 -31.83
CA THR A 32 -32.76 40.57 -31.92
C THR A 32 -33.70 40.41 -33.11
N ALA A 33 -34.97 40.74 -32.86
CA ALA A 33 -35.98 41.26 -33.79
C ALA A 33 -36.52 40.34 -34.90
N LEU A 34 -37.74 39.82 -34.67
CA LEU A 34 -38.75 39.61 -35.72
C LEU A 34 -39.91 40.60 -35.50
N PRO A 35 -40.40 41.31 -36.54
CA PRO A 35 -41.52 42.23 -36.41
C PRO A 35 -42.86 41.49 -36.57
N GLY A 36 -43.83 41.78 -35.69
CA GLY A 36 -45.24 41.49 -35.99
C GLY A 36 -46.06 40.74 -34.93
N ILE A 37 -45.92 41.04 -33.64
CA ILE A 37 -47.00 40.75 -32.67
C ILE A 37 -47.39 42.01 -31.93
N ASP A 38 -48.66 42.35 -32.10
CA ASP A 38 -49.33 43.56 -31.62
C ASP A 38 -49.74 43.43 -30.15
N ALA A 39 -49.97 44.61 -29.58
CA ALA A 39 -50.12 44.99 -28.19
C ALA A 39 -51.01 44.13 -27.27
N GLY A 40 -50.58 44.01 -26.01
CA GLY A 40 -51.50 43.77 -24.89
C GLY A 40 -50.92 43.06 -23.65
N ALA A 41 -49.89 43.61 -22.98
CA ALA A 41 -49.67 43.35 -21.56
C ALA A 41 -48.67 44.36 -20.96
N GLU A 42 -49.04 44.94 -19.82
CA GLU A 42 -48.28 45.94 -19.07
C GLU A 42 -46.88 45.44 -18.66
N VAL A 43 -45.83 46.15 -19.08
CA VAL A 43 -44.50 46.01 -18.49
C VAL A 43 -44.48 46.81 -17.19
N ARG A 44 -44.81 46.15 -16.07
CA ARG A 44 -44.38 46.61 -14.76
C ARG A 44 -42.95 46.13 -14.55
N ALA A 45 -42.00 47.06 -14.64
CA ALA A 45 -40.65 46.85 -14.15
C ALA A 45 -40.74 46.60 -12.63
N LEU A 46 -40.51 45.36 -12.22
CA LEU A 46 -40.08 45.06 -10.86
C LEU A 46 -38.56 45.14 -10.88
N ASP A 47 -38.06 46.35 -10.65
CA ASP A 47 -36.81 46.50 -9.91
C ASP A 47 -36.99 45.81 -8.56
N ASP A 48 -35.89 45.22 -8.08
CA ASP A 48 -35.71 44.62 -6.76
C ASP A 48 -35.95 43.10 -6.65
N ALA A 49 -34.98 42.36 -7.18
CA ALA A 49 -34.55 41.08 -6.62
C ALA A 49 -33.04 40.86 -6.85
N SER A 50 -32.23 41.91 -6.68
CA SER A 50 -30.77 41.80 -6.53
C SER A 50 -30.39 41.66 -5.06
N SER A 51 -31.06 40.77 -4.34
CA SER A 51 -30.82 40.49 -2.91
C SER A 51 -31.26 39.06 -2.54
N ALA A 52 -30.90 38.08 -3.36
CA ALA A 52 -31.00 36.66 -2.99
C ALA A 52 -29.73 35.86 -3.34
N SER A 53 -28.60 36.54 -3.56
CA SER A 53 -27.31 35.92 -3.89
C SER A 53 -26.19 36.33 -2.94
N SER A 54 -26.50 36.50 -1.64
CA SER A 54 -25.48 36.81 -0.63
C SER A 54 -25.61 36.01 0.67
N ASP A 55 -26.23 34.82 0.61
CA ASP A 55 -26.28 33.92 1.79
C ASP A 55 -25.99 32.45 1.47
N ARG A 56 -25.31 32.15 0.35
CA ARG A 56 -24.41 30.98 0.35
C ARG A 56 -23.13 31.41 1.06
N GLN A 57 -23.23 31.49 2.37
CA GLN A 57 -22.07 31.32 3.21
C GLN A 57 -21.49 29.95 2.83
N THR A 58 -20.41 29.95 2.04
CA THR A 58 -19.54 28.80 1.82
C THR A 58 -18.95 28.41 3.16
N GLY A 59 -19.75 27.77 4.01
CA GLY A 59 -19.20 26.85 5.00
C GLY A 59 -18.49 25.78 4.19
N ALA A 60 -17.19 25.59 4.44
CA ALA A 60 -16.48 24.45 3.88
C ALA A 60 -17.33 23.21 4.12
N ALA A 61 -17.60 22.45 3.04
CA ALA A 61 -18.41 21.25 3.13
C ALA A 61 -17.79 20.32 4.20
N ALA A 62 -18.62 19.62 4.96
CA ALA A 62 -18.13 18.78 6.04
C ALA A 62 -17.33 17.60 5.47
N GLU A 63 -16.24 17.25 6.13
CA GLU A 63 -15.35 16.17 5.69
C GLU A 63 -15.20 15.13 6.79
N LEU A 64 -15.25 13.86 6.39
CA LEU A 64 -15.24 12.72 7.31
C LEU A 64 -14.04 11.82 6.99
N VAL A 65 -13.25 11.51 8.02
CA VAL A 65 -12.10 10.60 7.92
C VAL A 65 -12.45 9.27 8.58
N PHE A 66 -12.35 8.20 7.81
CA PHE A 66 -12.32 6.84 8.32
C PHE A 66 -10.87 6.38 8.46
N ILE A 67 -10.51 5.86 9.63
CA ILE A 67 -9.20 5.25 9.89
C ILE A 67 -9.41 3.81 10.30
N ASP A 68 -8.87 2.86 9.55
CA ASP A 68 -8.86 1.46 9.93
C ASP A 68 -7.85 1.24 11.07
N ALA A 69 -8.30 0.74 12.22
CA ALA A 69 -7.43 0.50 13.36
C ALA A 69 -6.52 -0.74 13.20
N ASP A 70 -6.66 -1.52 12.13
CA ASP A 70 -5.64 -2.50 11.72
C ASP A 70 -4.37 -1.83 11.16
N VAL A 71 -4.46 -0.56 10.72
CA VAL A 71 -3.29 0.25 10.37
C VAL A 71 -2.50 0.48 11.64
N ALA A 72 -1.33 -0.13 11.72
CA ALA A 72 -0.64 -0.10 12.98
C ALA A 72 0.12 1.22 13.22
N GLY A 73 -0.02 1.74 14.43
CA GLY A 73 0.31 3.13 14.77
C GLY A 73 -0.74 4.15 14.31
N TRP A 74 -2.01 3.74 14.12
CA TRP A 74 -3.08 4.65 13.70
C TRP A 74 -3.36 5.76 14.72
N GLU A 75 -3.08 5.57 16.01
CA GLU A 75 -3.27 6.61 17.02
C GLU A 75 -2.30 7.78 16.79
N ASP A 76 -1.03 7.48 16.50
CA ASP A 76 -0.02 8.48 16.16
C ASP A 76 -0.36 9.16 14.84
N LEU A 77 -0.87 8.40 13.87
CA LEU A 77 -1.36 8.94 12.59
C LEU A 77 -2.53 9.90 12.79
N LEU A 78 -3.49 9.56 13.64
CA LEU A 78 -4.61 10.42 13.99
C LEU A 78 -4.13 11.70 14.68
N ALA A 79 -3.20 11.57 15.63
CA ALA A 79 -2.62 12.73 16.32
C ALA A 79 -1.90 13.67 15.35
N ASP A 80 -1.18 13.11 14.36
CA ASP A 80 -0.50 13.86 13.31
C ASP A 80 -1.48 14.63 12.42
N ILE A 81 -2.54 13.97 11.94
CA ILE A 81 -3.62 14.61 11.17
C ILE A 81 -4.25 15.77 11.96
N GLN A 82 -4.53 15.55 13.25
CA GLN A 82 -5.14 16.58 14.11
C GLN A 82 -4.20 17.74 14.40
N ALA A 83 -2.89 17.48 14.49
CA ALA A 83 -1.89 18.50 14.77
C ALA A 83 -1.61 19.39 13.54
N ASN A 84 -1.70 18.82 12.33
CA ASN A 84 -1.30 19.49 11.10
C ASN A 84 -2.49 20.00 10.26
N SER A 85 -3.71 19.49 10.48
CA SER A 85 -4.88 19.96 9.75
C SER A 85 -5.30 21.38 10.18
N THR A 86 -5.46 22.26 9.20
CA THR A 86 -6.04 23.61 9.39
C THR A 86 -7.57 23.62 9.24
N ARG A 87 -8.15 22.49 8.83
CA ARG A 87 -9.59 22.30 8.57
C ARG A 87 -10.20 21.33 9.58
N ARG A 88 -11.50 21.50 9.85
CA ARG A 88 -12.21 20.62 10.77
C ARG A 88 -12.50 19.29 10.10
N LEU A 89 -11.93 18.23 10.67
CA LEU A 89 -12.12 16.85 10.24
C LEU A 89 -12.89 16.11 11.34
N ASP A 90 -14.04 15.54 10.98
CA ASP A 90 -14.68 14.57 11.85
C ASP A 90 -14.05 13.20 11.57
N VAL A 91 -13.76 12.42 12.62
CA VAL A 91 -13.03 11.15 12.48
C VAL A 91 -13.86 10.00 13.04
N VAL A 92 -13.89 8.88 12.31
CA VAL A 92 -14.44 7.59 12.73
C VAL A 92 -13.35 6.54 12.61
N VAL A 93 -13.05 5.86 13.70
CA VAL A 93 -12.10 4.74 13.72
C VAL A 93 -12.87 3.45 13.50
N LEU A 94 -12.47 2.67 12.50
CA LEU A 94 -13.07 1.37 12.20
C LEU A 94 -12.47 0.31 13.12
N ASP A 95 -13.35 -0.49 13.71
CA ASP A 95 -12.99 -1.65 14.51
C ASP A 95 -12.57 -2.81 13.58
N PRO A 96 -11.34 -3.36 13.72
CA PRO A 96 -10.81 -4.41 12.86
C PRO A 96 -11.58 -5.74 12.99
N ALA A 97 -12.36 -5.93 14.06
CA ALA A 97 -13.14 -7.15 14.28
C ALA A 97 -14.58 -7.09 13.72
N ARG A 98 -15.02 -5.94 13.19
CA ARG A 98 -16.39 -5.73 12.70
C ARG A 98 -16.40 -5.47 11.20
N ASP A 99 -17.50 -5.79 10.53
CA ASP A 99 -17.66 -5.49 9.10
C ASP A 99 -17.51 -3.97 8.87
N GLY A 100 -16.55 -3.57 8.03
CA GLY A 100 -16.24 -2.16 7.82
C GLY A 100 -17.29 -1.43 6.99
N ILE A 101 -17.98 -2.13 6.09
CA ILE A 101 -19.05 -1.54 5.29
C ILE A 101 -20.23 -1.18 6.20
N GLU A 102 -20.62 -2.07 7.11
CA GLU A 102 -21.67 -1.80 8.10
C GLU A 102 -21.30 -0.65 9.05
N GLN A 103 -20.02 -0.53 9.41
CA GLN A 103 -19.54 0.58 10.24
C GLN A 103 -19.61 1.92 9.52
N ILE A 104 -19.25 1.95 8.23
CA ILE A 104 -19.36 3.14 7.39
C ILE A 104 -20.84 3.48 7.15
N ASP A 105 -21.69 2.49 6.84
CA ASP A 105 -23.16 2.66 6.71
C ASP A 105 -23.73 3.35 7.96
N ALA A 106 -23.39 2.84 9.15
CA ALA A 106 -23.86 3.39 10.41
C ALA A 106 -23.35 4.82 10.68
N ALA A 107 -22.12 5.14 10.28
CA ALA A 107 -21.56 6.48 10.42
C ALA A 107 -22.21 7.47 9.44
N LEU A 108 -22.46 7.05 8.20
CA LEU A 108 -23.05 7.91 7.17
C LEU A 108 -24.56 8.10 7.37
N ALA A 109 -25.26 7.16 7.99
CA ALA A 109 -26.71 7.25 8.24
C ALA A 109 -27.16 8.48 9.05
N THR A 110 -26.25 9.12 9.80
CA THR A 110 -26.54 10.33 10.59
C THR A 110 -25.86 11.58 10.03
N ARG A 111 -25.32 11.53 8.81
CA ARG A 111 -24.54 12.61 8.19
C ARG A 111 -25.09 12.90 6.80
N HIS A 112 -25.00 14.17 6.41
CA HIS A 112 -25.48 14.65 5.12
C HIS A 112 -24.56 15.78 4.65
N ASP A 113 -24.63 16.09 3.36
CA ASP A 113 -23.89 17.18 2.73
C ASP A 113 -22.37 17.11 2.97
N LEU A 114 -21.82 15.89 3.02
CA LEU A 114 -20.38 15.67 3.11
C LEU A 114 -19.72 16.00 1.77
N GLY A 115 -18.73 16.89 1.79
CA GLY A 115 -17.95 17.24 0.60
C GLY A 115 -16.76 16.31 0.37
N ALA A 116 -16.31 15.58 1.39
CA ALA A 116 -15.28 14.57 1.20
C ALA A 116 -15.37 13.43 2.21
N LEU A 117 -15.04 12.23 1.74
CA LEU A 117 -14.68 11.07 2.56
C LEU A 117 -13.19 10.78 2.39
N HIS A 118 -12.46 10.76 3.49
CA HIS A 118 -11.09 10.25 3.53
C HIS A 118 -11.10 8.85 4.12
N VAL A 119 -10.44 7.88 3.48
CA VAL A 119 -10.36 6.51 3.98
C VAL A 119 -8.90 6.11 4.09
N ILE A 120 -8.41 5.92 5.31
CA ILE A 120 -7.05 5.47 5.60
C ILE A 120 -7.10 3.99 5.98
N THR A 121 -6.47 3.15 5.16
CA THR A 121 -6.48 1.71 5.36
C THR A 121 -5.35 0.98 4.63
N HIS A 122 -5.25 -0.33 4.82
CA HIS A 122 -4.46 -1.21 3.98
C HIS A 122 -5.08 -1.40 2.59
N GLY A 123 -4.22 -1.47 1.58
CA GLY A 123 -4.61 -1.60 0.18
C GLY A 123 -3.80 -2.65 -0.57
N ALA A 124 -4.36 -3.10 -1.69
CA ALA A 124 -3.69 -3.83 -2.76
C ALA A 124 -4.42 -3.51 -4.09
N PRO A 125 -3.89 -3.87 -5.27
CA PRO A 125 -4.59 -3.67 -6.54
C PRO A 125 -6.06 -4.12 -6.47
N GLY A 126 -6.98 -3.17 -6.65
CA GLY A 126 -8.43 -3.39 -6.64
C GLY A 126 -9.02 -3.89 -5.33
N THR A 127 -8.36 -3.62 -4.20
CA THR A 127 -8.75 -4.11 -2.88
C THR A 127 -8.51 -3.07 -1.78
N LEU A 128 -9.48 -2.92 -0.88
CA LEU A 128 -9.35 -2.20 0.40
C LEU A 128 -9.64 -3.13 1.58
N GLN A 129 -8.92 -2.96 2.68
CA GLN A 129 -9.35 -3.48 3.98
C GLN A 129 -10.27 -2.46 4.64
N LEU A 130 -11.39 -2.88 5.23
CA LEU A 130 -12.27 -2.02 6.03
C LEU A 130 -12.74 -2.83 7.23
N GLY A 131 -12.14 -2.61 8.39
CA GLY A 131 -12.40 -3.43 9.57
C GLY A 131 -12.07 -4.90 9.29
N ALA A 132 -13.06 -5.79 9.44
CA ALA A 132 -12.96 -7.20 9.09
C ALA A 132 -13.24 -7.50 7.60
N THR A 133 -13.64 -6.51 6.81
CA THR A 133 -14.13 -6.68 5.43
C THR A 133 -13.03 -6.39 4.41
N ARG A 134 -12.80 -7.32 3.49
CA ARG A 134 -12.02 -7.07 2.28
C ARG A 134 -12.96 -6.58 1.18
N LEU A 135 -12.91 -5.29 0.85
CA LEU A 135 -13.67 -4.69 -0.24
C LEU A 135 -12.89 -4.82 -1.55
N ASP A 136 -13.28 -5.79 -2.37
CA ASP A 136 -12.76 -6.03 -3.72
C ASP A 136 -13.89 -6.00 -4.76
N ALA A 137 -13.61 -6.33 -6.03
CA ALA A 137 -14.62 -6.34 -7.09
C ALA A 137 -15.83 -7.24 -6.82
N ALA A 138 -15.65 -8.37 -6.12
CA ALA A 138 -16.76 -9.25 -5.76
C ALA A 138 -17.60 -8.63 -4.65
N ALA A 139 -16.96 -8.07 -3.62
CA ALA A 139 -17.65 -7.36 -2.54
C ALA A 139 -18.38 -6.10 -3.04
N LEU A 140 -17.82 -5.36 -4.00
CA LEU A 140 -18.51 -4.23 -4.65
C LEU A 140 -19.83 -4.68 -5.31
N ALA A 141 -19.82 -5.83 -5.99
CA ALA A 141 -21.00 -6.35 -6.65
C ALA A 141 -22.04 -6.89 -5.64
N GLU A 142 -21.59 -7.59 -4.61
CA GLU A 142 -22.44 -8.15 -3.56
C GLU A 142 -23.06 -7.06 -2.66
N ARG A 143 -22.31 -6.00 -2.38
CA ARG A 143 -22.68 -4.93 -1.43
C ARG A 143 -23.02 -3.60 -2.13
N ALA A 144 -23.36 -3.66 -3.42
CA ALA A 144 -23.66 -2.49 -4.23
C ALA A 144 -24.74 -1.58 -3.63
N ASP A 145 -25.76 -2.15 -2.98
CA ASP A 145 -26.84 -1.37 -2.35
C ASP A 145 -26.33 -0.56 -1.15
N SER A 146 -25.54 -1.17 -0.24
CA SER A 146 -24.88 -0.43 0.86
C SER A 146 -24.01 0.71 0.32
N LEU A 147 -23.18 0.42 -0.68
CA LEU A 147 -22.27 1.43 -1.25
C LEU A 147 -23.01 2.59 -1.93
N ARG A 148 -24.18 2.33 -2.53
CA ARG A 148 -25.04 3.42 -3.05
C ARG A 148 -25.58 4.29 -1.93
N THR A 149 -25.93 3.72 -0.78
CA THR A 149 -26.39 4.51 0.37
C THR A 149 -25.31 5.40 0.97
N TRP A 150 -24.02 5.12 0.71
CA TRP A 150 -22.96 6.07 1.08
C TRP A 150 -23.15 7.39 0.35
N GLY A 151 -23.52 7.35 -0.93
CA GLY A 151 -23.81 8.52 -1.76
C GLY A 151 -24.92 9.41 -1.21
N ASP A 152 -25.88 8.86 -0.46
CA ASP A 152 -26.98 9.64 0.13
C ASP A 152 -26.49 10.63 1.20
N ALA A 153 -25.30 10.41 1.77
CA ALA A 153 -24.67 11.32 2.73
C ALA A 153 -23.76 12.36 2.05
N LEU A 154 -23.48 12.22 0.75
CA LEU A 154 -22.52 13.00 0.00
C LEU A 154 -23.19 14.15 -0.77
N THR A 155 -22.43 15.22 -1.01
CA THR A 155 -22.83 16.22 -2.00
C THR A 155 -22.65 15.68 -3.43
N ALA A 156 -23.20 16.38 -4.42
CA ALA A 156 -23.05 16.02 -5.84
C ALA A 156 -21.62 16.23 -6.39
N GLU A 157 -20.78 16.96 -5.66
CA GLU A 157 -19.38 17.29 -5.98
C GLU A 157 -18.47 16.69 -4.90
N ALA A 158 -18.88 15.59 -4.27
CA ALA A 158 -18.15 15.01 -3.16
C ALA A 158 -17.01 14.13 -3.65
N ASP A 159 -15.88 14.23 -2.95
CA ASP A 159 -14.69 13.43 -3.23
C ASP A 159 -14.55 12.26 -2.26
N MET A 160 -13.96 11.17 -2.74
CA MET A 160 -13.50 10.05 -1.93
C MET A 160 -11.99 9.87 -2.11
N LEU A 161 -11.24 10.23 -1.07
CA LEU A 161 -9.78 10.14 -1.05
C LEU A 161 -9.37 8.88 -0.29
N ILE A 162 -8.83 7.92 -1.01
CA ILE A 162 -8.52 6.58 -0.51
C ILE A 162 -7.01 6.44 -0.35
N TYR A 163 -6.57 6.49 0.90
CA TYR A 163 -5.19 6.27 1.31
C TYR A 163 -5.00 4.79 1.63
N GLY A 164 -4.40 4.06 0.70
CA GLY A 164 -4.04 2.66 0.84
C GLY A 164 -3.09 2.25 -0.26
N CYS A 165 -2.16 1.34 0.03
CA CYS A 165 -1.13 0.97 -0.93
C CYS A 165 -1.74 0.34 -2.19
N ASP A 166 -1.28 0.78 -3.36
CA ASP A 166 -1.52 0.16 -4.67
C ASP A 166 -3.00 -0.03 -5.07
N VAL A 167 -3.97 0.63 -4.40
CA VAL A 167 -5.42 0.41 -4.60
C VAL A 167 -5.83 0.58 -6.06
N ALA A 168 -5.31 1.61 -6.72
CA ALA A 168 -5.59 1.92 -8.12
C ALA A 168 -4.52 1.38 -9.09
N ALA A 169 -3.60 0.54 -8.61
CA ALA A 169 -2.51 0.04 -9.44
C ALA A 169 -3.02 -0.97 -10.48
N GLY A 170 -2.56 -0.81 -11.73
CA GLY A 170 -2.89 -1.69 -12.84
C GLY A 170 -4.37 -1.64 -13.26
N LEU A 171 -4.73 -2.48 -14.24
CA LEU A 171 -6.08 -2.49 -14.82
C LEU A 171 -7.16 -2.86 -13.78
N GLU A 172 -6.84 -3.77 -12.87
CA GLU A 172 -7.74 -4.20 -11.80
C GLU A 172 -8.04 -3.06 -10.82
N GLY A 173 -7.01 -2.35 -10.35
CA GLY A 173 -7.18 -1.21 -9.47
C GLY A 173 -7.98 -0.07 -10.12
N GLN A 174 -7.70 0.23 -11.39
CA GLN A 174 -8.45 1.25 -12.14
C GLN A 174 -9.94 0.88 -12.29
N ALA A 175 -10.24 -0.38 -12.61
CA ALA A 175 -11.62 -0.85 -12.71
C ALA A 175 -12.34 -0.82 -11.35
N PHE A 176 -11.62 -1.10 -10.27
CA PHE A 176 -12.16 -1.04 -8.91
C PHE A 176 -12.54 0.39 -8.51
N VAL A 177 -11.63 1.37 -8.68
CA VAL A 177 -11.94 2.78 -8.30
C VAL A 177 -13.04 3.39 -9.16
N ASP A 178 -13.12 3.04 -10.44
CA ASP A 178 -14.22 3.45 -11.33
C ASP A 178 -15.55 2.83 -10.90
N ALA A 179 -15.57 1.54 -10.54
CA ALA A 179 -16.78 0.89 -10.03
C ALA A 179 -17.23 1.48 -8.69
N LEU A 180 -16.29 1.82 -7.80
CA LEU A 180 -16.58 2.45 -6.52
C LEU A 180 -17.21 3.84 -6.73
N GLY A 181 -16.60 4.70 -7.55
CA GLY A 181 -17.15 6.02 -7.87
C GLY A 181 -18.53 5.96 -8.52
N ARG A 182 -18.76 4.99 -9.42
CA ARG A 182 -20.09 4.75 -10.02
C ARG A 182 -21.15 4.29 -9.01
N LEU A 183 -20.75 3.57 -7.97
CA LEU A 183 -21.68 3.13 -6.91
C LEU A 183 -21.99 4.25 -5.92
N THR A 184 -20.98 5.01 -5.50
CA THR A 184 -21.16 6.08 -4.50
C THR A 184 -21.64 7.39 -5.09
N GLY A 185 -21.46 7.59 -6.40
CA GLY A 185 -21.71 8.87 -7.08
C GLY A 185 -20.65 9.93 -6.79
N ALA A 186 -19.56 9.56 -6.11
CA ALA A 186 -18.46 10.44 -5.77
C ALA A 186 -17.34 10.37 -6.82
N ASP A 187 -16.57 11.45 -6.90
CA ASP A 187 -15.27 11.42 -7.57
C ASP A 187 -14.26 10.71 -6.64
N VAL A 188 -13.33 9.93 -7.19
CA VAL A 188 -12.47 9.04 -6.40
C VAL A 188 -11.00 9.29 -6.70
N ALA A 189 -10.20 9.55 -5.67
CA ALA A 189 -8.74 9.59 -5.74
C ALA A 189 -8.13 8.42 -4.94
N ALA A 190 -7.16 7.72 -5.50
CA ALA A 190 -6.48 6.60 -4.83
C ALA A 190 -5.03 6.44 -5.29
N SER A 191 -4.21 5.79 -4.45
CA SER A 191 -2.80 5.56 -4.76
C SER A 191 -2.60 4.38 -5.72
N THR A 192 -1.60 4.51 -6.58
CA THR A 192 -1.08 3.47 -7.48
C THR A 192 0.25 2.87 -6.99
N GLY A 193 0.71 3.29 -5.81
CA GLY A 193 1.99 2.94 -5.22
C GLY A 193 1.91 2.77 -3.70
N LYS A 194 3.08 2.78 -3.04
CA LYS A 194 3.17 2.71 -1.58
C LYS A 194 2.68 4.02 -0.95
N THR A 195 1.68 3.95 -0.10
CA THR A 195 1.18 5.12 0.64
C THR A 195 1.80 5.22 2.03
N GLY A 196 2.43 6.34 2.37
CA GLY A 196 3.00 6.63 3.69
C GLY A 196 4.38 7.30 3.63
N SER A 197 5.28 6.90 4.54
CA SER A 197 6.58 7.54 4.75
C SER A 197 7.51 7.47 3.54
N THR A 198 8.07 8.63 3.17
CA THR A 198 9.13 8.75 2.17
C THR A 198 10.43 8.04 2.56
N GLN A 199 10.71 7.88 3.86
CA GLN A 199 11.88 7.12 4.34
C GLN A 199 11.76 5.62 4.02
N LEU A 200 10.52 5.13 3.86
CA LEU A 200 10.20 3.75 3.52
C LEU A 200 9.80 3.57 2.05
N GLY A 201 9.99 4.62 1.24
CA GLY A 201 9.74 4.61 -0.20
C GLY A 201 8.26 4.69 -0.59
N GLY A 202 7.42 5.24 0.29
CA GLY A 202 6.06 5.65 -0.05
C GLY A 202 5.91 7.17 -0.11
N ASP A 203 4.71 7.62 -0.42
CA ASP A 203 4.30 9.03 -0.33
C ASP A 203 2.79 9.12 -0.04
N TRP A 204 2.25 10.33 0.07
CA TRP A 204 0.81 10.55 0.31
C TRP A 204 0.07 11.00 -0.95
N VAL A 205 0.65 10.79 -2.14
CA VAL A 205 0.06 11.18 -3.41
C VAL A 205 -0.98 10.14 -3.82
N LEU A 206 -2.12 10.63 -4.31
CA LEU A 206 -3.17 9.82 -4.92
C LEU A 206 -3.10 10.03 -6.42
N GLU A 207 -2.35 9.17 -7.13
CA GLU A 207 -2.02 9.40 -8.55
C GLU A 207 -3.15 9.07 -9.51
N SER A 208 -4.12 8.27 -9.07
CA SER A 208 -5.28 7.89 -9.86
C SER A 208 -6.49 8.69 -9.43
N THR A 209 -7.19 9.28 -10.39
CA THR A 209 -8.47 9.95 -10.15
C THR A 209 -9.55 9.46 -11.11
N VAL A 210 -10.78 9.36 -10.62
CA VAL A 210 -12.01 9.17 -11.39
C VAL A 210 -12.86 10.40 -11.12
N GLY A 211 -12.97 11.27 -12.11
CA GLY A 211 -13.58 12.59 -11.93
C GLY A 211 -12.60 13.68 -11.47
N PRO A 212 -13.04 14.94 -11.41
CA PRO A 212 -12.30 16.03 -10.79
C PRO A 212 -12.19 15.82 -9.27
N ILE A 213 -11.17 16.40 -8.63
CA ILE A 213 -10.96 16.27 -7.18
C ILE A 213 -10.70 17.67 -6.63
N GLU A 214 -11.61 18.16 -5.80
CA GLU A 214 -11.56 19.50 -5.19
C GLU A 214 -11.06 19.47 -3.74
N ALA A 215 -11.24 18.35 -3.05
CA ALA A 215 -10.87 18.15 -1.67
C ALA A 215 -9.34 18.09 -1.49
N ALA A 216 -8.87 18.76 -0.44
CA ALA A 216 -7.47 18.75 -0.09
C ALA A 216 -7.06 17.39 0.50
N THR A 217 -5.87 16.90 0.16
CA THR A 217 -5.29 15.72 0.82
C THR A 217 -5.08 15.96 2.31
N LEU A 218 -4.96 14.88 3.08
CA LEU A 218 -4.58 14.95 4.49
C LEU A 218 -3.10 15.34 4.64
N ASP A 219 -2.82 16.21 5.61
CA ASP A 219 -1.46 16.62 5.98
C ASP A 219 -0.91 15.69 7.06
N ILE A 220 -0.07 14.74 6.65
CA ILE A 220 0.55 13.74 7.53
C ILE A 220 2.07 13.89 7.42
N VAL A 221 2.71 14.34 8.50
CA VAL A 221 4.10 14.81 8.49
C VAL A 221 5.00 13.93 9.37
N ASP A 222 4.53 13.63 10.57
CA ASP A 222 5.33 12.98 11.62
C ASP A 222 5.23 11.46 11.58
N TRP A 223 4.09 10.89 11.18
CA TRP A 223 3.90 9.44 11.12
C TRP A 223 4.79 8.80 10.04
N GLN A 224 5.66 7.88 10.46
CA GLN A 224 6.67 7.26 9.59
C GLN A 224 6.34 5.82 9.16
N GLY A 225 5.05 5.43 9.15
CA GLY A 225 4.62 4.12 8.70
C GLY A 225 4.39 4.02 7.18
N ILE A 226 4.00 2.84 6.72
CA ILE A 226 3.47 2.60 5.37
C ILE A 226 2.15 1.84 5.54
N LEU A 227 1.15 2.16 4.74
CA LEU A 227 -0.17 1.54 4.76
C LEU A 227 -0.19 0.13 4.12
N ALA A 228 0.92 -0.60 4.16
CA ALA A 228 1.05 -1.94 3.59
C ALA A 228 0.69 -3.00 4.64
N TYR A 229 0.11 -4.11 4.19
CA TYR A 229 -0.12 -5.26 5.07
C TYR A 229 1.18 -5.77 5.69
N SER A 230 1.11 -6.21 6.94
CA SER A 230 2.24 -6.83 7.63
C SER A 230 1.94 -8.29 7.97
N SER A 231 2.77 -9.21 7.48
CA SER A 231 2.73 -10.63 7.88
C SER A 231 3.54 -10.85 9.15
N THR A 232 3.13 -10.17 10.22
CA THR A 232 3.67 -10.40 11.58
C THR A 232 2.67 -11.18 12.42
N GLY A 233 3.04 -11.57 13.65
CA GLY A 233 2.19 -12.37 14.53
C GLY A 233 2.55 -13.86 14.54
N THR A 234 1.53 -14.72 14.63
CA THR A 234 1.71 -16.16 14.80
C THR A 234 1.93 -16.83 13.44
N TRP A 235 2.97 -17.65 13.35
CA TRP A 235 3.27 -18.48 12.18
C TRP A 235 2.82 -19.91 12.46
N ASN A 236 2.15 -20.53 11.47
CA ASN A 236 1.88 -21.97 11.50
C ASN A 236 3.13 -22.73 11.05
N ILE A 237 3.68 -23.58 11.92
CA ILE A 237 4.97 -24.24 11.71
C ILE A 237 4.77 -25.75 11.60
N VAL A 238 5.21 -26.31 10.46
CA VAL A 238 5.23 -27.76 10.22
C VAL A 238 6.63 -28.15 9.74
N GLY A 239 7.42 -28.72 10.65
CA GLY A 239 8.83 -29.02 10.41
C GLY A 239 9.61 -27.76 10.02
N ASN A 240 10.28 -27.80 8.87
CA ASN A 240 11.10 -26.69 8.37
C ASN A 240 10.31 -25.69 7.50
N THR A 241 8.97 -25.78 7.50
CA THR A 241 8.11 -24.84 6.79
C THR A 241 7.29 -24.03 7.78
N ALA A 242 7.26 -22.72 7.59
CA ALA A 242 6.44 -21.78 8.34
C ALA A 242 5.52 -21.01 7.38
N THR A 243 4.24 -20.90 7.72
CA THR A 243 3.24 -20.20 6.90
C THR A 243 2.49 -19.16 7.72
N ASN A 244 2.25 -17.99 7.15
CA ASN A 244 1.36 -16.97 7.69
C ASN A 244 0.49 -16.42 6.56
N THR A 245 -0.79 -16.18 6.83
CA THR A 245 -1.71 -15.64 5.81
C THR A 245 -2.20 -14.27 6.27
N THR A 246 -1.94 -13.25 5.43
CA THR A 246 -2.36 -11.87 5.66
C THR A 246 -3.07 -11.38 4.40
N ALA A 247 -4.24 -10.77 4.53
CA ALA A 247 -5.01 -10.26 3.39
C ALA A 247 -5.26 -11.29 2.27
N GLY A 248 -5.44 -12.57 2.62
CA GLY A 248 -5.60 -13.67 1.66
C GLY A 248 -4.31 -14.13 0.97
N ILE A 249 -3.16 -13.52 1.29
CA ILE A 249 -1.84 -13.91 0.78
C ILE A 249 -1.17 -14.82 1.80
N THR A 250 -0.93 -16.08 1.43
CA THR A 250 -0.13 -16.99 2.24
C THR A 250 1.34 -16.79 1.91
N THR A 251 2.10 -16.27 2.87
CA THR A 251 3.56 -16.27 2.87
C THR A 251 4.06 -17.59 3.41
N THR A 252 4.93 -18.27 2.66
CA THR A 252 5.57 -19.53 3.04
C THR A 252 7.07 -19.35 3.10
N ILE A 253 7.65 -19.67 4.26
CA ILE A 253 9.09 -19.72 4.50
C ILE A 253 9.50 -21.18 4.63
N THR A 254 10.41 -21.62 3.77
CA THR A 254 10.99 -22.97 3.78
C THR A 254 12.47 -22.90 4.06
N LEU A 255 12.93 -23.72 5.00
CA LEU A 255 14.31 -23.76 5.46
C LEU A 255 14.96 -25.09 5.09
N THR A 256 16.05 -25.05 4.34
CA THR A 256 16.72 -26.26 3.83
C THR A 256 18.20 -26.22 4.17
N ALA A 257 18.68 -27.20 4.95
CA ALA A 257 20.11 -27.39 5.16
C ALA A 257 20.71 -28.12 3.95
N ASP A 258 21.92 -27.74 3.52
CA ASP A 258 22.51 -28.30 2.31
C ASP A 258 23.07 -29.72 2.54
N SER A 259 23.47 -30.04 3.77
CA SER A 259 23.96 -31.38 4.13
C SER A 259 23.78 -31.71 5.61
N ALA A 260 23.65 -33.01 5.93
CA ALA A 260 23.68 -33.49 7.30
C ALA A 260 25.12 -33.44 7.87
N PRO A 261 25.33 -33.13 9.16
CA PRO A 261 24.33 -33.10 10.23
C PRO A 261 23.63 -31.74 10.42
N ALA A 262 23.83 -30.76 9.54
CA ALA A 262 23.19 -29.47 9.68
C ALA A 262 21.67 -29.57 9.53
N ALA A 263 20.96 -28.76 10.33
CA ALA A 263 19.51 -28.73 10.32
C ALA A 263 19.01 -27.34 10.69
N PHE A 264 17.91 -26.94 10.07
CA PHE A 264 17.11 -25.84 10.57
C PHE A 264 16.11 -26.33 11.62
N GLN A 265 15.84 -25.48 12.59
CA GLN A 265 14.75 -25.63 13.52
C GLN A 265 13.96 -24.32 13.55
N ASN A 266 12.72 -24.36 13.03
CA ASN A 266 11.79 -23.26 13.21
C ASN A 266 11.41 -23.14 14.70
N ILE A 267 11.40 -21.90 15.19
CA ILE A 267 11.03 -21.56 16.56
C ILE A 267 9.89 -20.54 16.47
N ALA A 268 8.69 -20.95 16.88
CA ALA A 268 7.61 -20.00 17.09
C ALA A 268 7.92 -19.13 18.31
N ASN A 269 7.55 -17.84 18.24
CA ASN A 269 7.45 -16.89 19.37
C ASN A 269 8.71 -16.11 19.74
N ASN A 270 9.44 -15.56 18.76
CA ASN A 270 10.29 -14.41 19.08
C ASN A 270 9.52 -13.11 18.83
N THR A 271 10.01 -12.03 19.42
CA THR A 271 9.44 -10.69 19.26
C THR A 271 10.45 -9.81 18.54
N LEU A 272 9.99 -9.07 17.53
CA LEU A 272 10.79 -8.01 16.91
C LEU A 272 11.11 -6.96 17.97
N GLY A 273 12.39 -6.59 18.09
CA GLY A 273 12.81 -5.57 19.05
C GLY A 273 12.09 -4.23 18.81
N GLY A 274 11.89 -3.46 19.89
CA GLY A 274 11.33 -2.10 19.82
C GLY A 274 12.34 -1.07 19.33
N ILE A 275 12.95 -1.32 18.17
CA ILE A 275 13.89 -0.39 17.54
C ILE A 275 13.08 0.51 16.60
N ALA A 276 13.25 1.83 16.75
CA ALA A 276 12.53 2.88 16.02
C ALA A 276 12.65 2.84 14.48
N ALA A 277 13.40 1.90 13.92
CA ALA A 277 13.62 1.76 12.49
C ALA A 277 12.84 0.59 11.85
N PHE A 278 12.13 -0.21 12.65
CA PHE A 278 10.99 -0.97 12.13
C PHE A 278 9.80 -0.04 11.94
N THR A 279 8.93 -0.33 10.96
CA THR A 279 7.62 0.34 10.90
C THR A 279 6.98 0.24 12.28
N PRO A 280 6.49 1.33 12.89
CA PRO A 280 5.89 1.28 14.23
C PRO A 280 4.91 0.12 14.39
N ALA A 281 4.20 -0.17 13.30
CA ALA A 281 3.30 -1.28 13.09
C ALA A 281 3.74 -2.69 13.51
N VAL A 282 5.03 -3.01 13.42
CA VAL A 282 5.54 -4.37 13.63
C VAL A 282 6.43 -4.49 14.87
N GLN A 283 6.72 -3.35 15.51
CA GLN A 283 7.59 -3.31 16.68
C GLN A 283 6.91 -4.05 17.82
N GLY A 284 7.62 -4.97 18.47
CA GLY A 284 7.03 -5.75 19.55
C GLY A 284 6.09 -6.86 19.07
N ASN A 285 5.81 -7.00 17.77
CA ASN A 285 5.00 -8.09 17.25
C ASN A 285 5.77 -9.41 17.28
N ALA A 286 5.02 -10.50 17.44
CA ALA A 286 5.58 -11.83 17.27
C ALA A 286 6.10 -12.00 15.84
N SER A 287 7.22 -12.71 15.70
CA SER A 287 7.86 -12.99 14.42
C SER A 287 8.39 -14.41 14.38
N LEU A 288 8.61 -14.89 13.16
CA LEU A 288 9.27 -16.17 12.94
C LEU A 288 10.73 -16.08 13.43
N ALA A 289 11.13 -17.01 14.28
CA ALA A 289 12.52 -17.27 14.58
C ALA A 289 12.94 -18.62 14.02
N THR A 290 14.22 -18.76 13.72
CA THR A 290 14.81 -20.04 13.33
C THR A 290 16.20 -20.14 13.88
N ASP A 291 16.57 -21.35 14.30
CA ASP A 291 17.94 -21.73 14.56
C ASP A 291 18.47 -22.53 13.36
N PHE A 292 19.71 -22.24 12.95
CA PHE A 292 20.47 -23.10 12.06
C PHE A 292 21.53 -23.80 12.90
N LEU A 293 21.36 -25.11 13.07
CA LEU A 293 22.20 -25.96 13.91
C LEU A 293 23.17 -26.72 13.01
N TRP A 294 24.44 -26.72 13.37
CA TRP A 294 25.44 -27.57 12.76
C TRP A 294 26.38 -28.12 13.85
N ASP A 295 27.07 -29.22 13.52
CA ASP A 295 28.02 -29.82 14.45
C ASP A 295 29.21 -28.88 14.67
N ALA A 296 29.51 -28.60 15.93
CA ALA A 296 30.66 -27.82 16.35
C ALA A 296 31.64 -28.66 17.18
N SER A 297 31.49 -29.99 17.17
CA SER A 297 32.38 -30.92 17.85
C SER A 297 33.78 -30.78 17.27
N PRO A 298 34.78 -30.27 18.03
CA PRO A 298 36.12 -30.10 17.51
C PRO A 298 36.69 -31.49 17.21
N GLU A 299 36.98 -31.73 15.94
CA GLU A 299 37.51 -33.02 15.50
C GLU A 299 38.88 -33.25 16.15
N PHE A 300 39.65 -32.18 16.37
CA PHE A 300 40.91 -32.15 17.13
C PHE A 300 41.20 -30.77 17.76
N SER A 301 42.14 -30.71 18.72
CA SER A 301 42.54 -29.46 19.38
C SER A 301 43.25 -28.50 18.41
N GLY A 302 42.72 -27.29 18.24
CA GLY A 302 43.36 -26.22 17.45
C GLY A 302 42.77 -26.00 16.05
N SER A 303 41.73 -26.74 15.65
CA SER A 303 40.99 -26.49 14.40
C SER A 303 40.23 -25.15 14.47
N GLU A 304 40.22 -24.42 13.34
CA GLU A 304 39.36 -23.24 13.21
C GLU A 304 37.89 -23.65 13.10
N ALA A 305 36.98 -22.89 13.70
CA ALA A 305 35.53 -23.13 13.57
C ALA A 305 34.99 -23.04 12.13
N SER A 306 35.80 -22.54 11.19
CA SER A 306 35.52 -22.51 9.75
C SER A 306 35.58 -23.89 9.10
N VAL A 307 36.25 -24.86 9.72
CA VAL A 307 36.38 -26.24 9.22
C VAL A 307 35.03 -26.96 9.22
N ASP A 308 34.17 -26.64 10.18
CA ASP A 308 32.83 -27.22 10.34
C ASP A 308 31.73 -26.34 9.75
N ALA A 309 32.09 -25.37 8.91
CA ALA A 309 31.11 -24.44 8.34
C ALA A 309 30.07 -25.20 7.50
N GLN A 310 28.79 -24.95 7.81
CA GLN A 310 27.66 -25.51 7.09
C GLN A 310 26.84 -24.41 6.44
N SER A 311 26.08 -24.78 5.41
CA SER A 311 25.24 -23.87 4.64
C SER A 311 23.81 -24.38 4.56
N GLY A 312 22.91 -23.43 4.32
CA GLY A 312 21.50 -23.70 4.14
C GLY A 312 20.81 -22.53 3.46
N THR A 313 19.65 -22.82 2.88
CA THR A 313 18.86 -21.87 2.09
C THR A 313 17.55 -21.56 2.81
N ILE A 314 17.21 -20.26 2.86
CA ILE A 314 15.91 -19.75 3.28
C ILE A 314 15.15 -19.33 2.02
N THR A 315 14.04 -20.01 1.73
CA THR A 315 13.16 -19.68 0.60
C THR A 315 11.90 -19.01 1.12
N ILE A 316 11.58 -17.83 0.59
CA ILE A 316 10.33 -17.12 0.87
C ILE A 316 9.49 -17.12 -0.40
N SER A 317 8.25 -17.56 -0.30
CA SER A 317 7.29 -17.62 -1.41
C SER A 317 5.93 -17.08 -0.98
N PHE A 318 5.15 -16.63 -1.95
CA PHE A 318 3.83 -16.05 -1.75
C PHE A 318 2.82 -16.82 -2.61
N SER A 319 1.60 -17.02 -2.10
CA SER A 319 0.52 -17.71 -2.84
C SER A 319 0.06 -16.96 -4.09
N GLN A 320 0.39 -15.68 -4.19
CA GLN A 320 0.13 -14.81 -5.33
C GLN A 320 1.26 -13.79 -5.48
N ALA A 321 1.29 -13.08 -6.62
CA ALA A 321 2.28 -12.04 -6.85
C ALA A 321 2.19 -10.94 -5.79
N VAL A 322 3.34 -10.52 -5.27
CA VAL A 322 3.45 -9.39 -4.33
C VAL A 322 4.40 -8.34 -4.90
N THR A 323 4.08 -7.07 -4.70
CA THR A 323 4.86 -5.95 -5.22
C THR A 323 5.73 -5.38 -4.11
N ASN A 324 7.04 -5.25 -4.35
CA ASN A 324 8.00 -4.62 -3.43
C ASN A 324 7.90 -5.06 -1.95
N PRO A 325 7.87 -6.38 -1.65
CA PRO A 325 7.73 -6.86 -0.27
C PRO A 325 8.89 -6.37 0.59
N ILE A 326 8.60 -5.94 1.83
CA ILE A 326 9.62 -5.52 2.79
C ILE A 326 9.83 -6.66 3.78
N LEU A 327 11.05 -7.22 3.81
CA LEU A 327 11.45 -8.15 4.86
C LEU A 327 12.13 -7.38 5.99
N GLN A 328 11.63 -7.58 7.22
CA GLN A 328 12.19 -7.01 8.43
C GLN A 328 12.90 -8.10 9.23
N CYS A 329 14.21 -7.93 9.44
CA CYS A 329 15.04 -8.86 10.22
C CYS A 329 15.71 -8.12 11.37
N ASP A 330 15.53 -8.60 12.62
CA ASP A 330 16.11 -7.99 13.83
C ASP A 330 17.46 -8.61 14.24
N ARG A 331 17.51 -9.94 14.36
CA ARG A 331 18.63 -10.67 15.00
C ARG A 331 19.19 -11.75 14.09
N LEU A 332 20.05 -11.33 13.17
CA LEU A 332 20.88 -12.24 12.39
C LEU A 332 22.24 -12.43 13.07
N GLY A 333 22.51 -13.65 13.54
CA GLY A 333 23.74 -14.02 14.24
C GLY A 333 23.71 -15.46 14.76
N GLY A 334 24.88 -16.01 15.07
CA GLY A 334 25.02 -17.35 15.63
C GLY A 334 25.05 -17.35 17.16
N ARG A 335 25.05 -18.54 17.75
CA ARG A 335 25.30 -18.74 19.18
C ARG A 335 26.10 -20.02 19.37
N ALA A 336 27.15 -19.98 20.18
CA ALA A 336 27.87 -21.15 20.67
C ALA A 336 27.48 -21.39 22.12
N GLY A 337 26.70 -22.44 22.38
CA GLY A 337 26.15 -22.69 23.72
C GLY A 337 25.28 -21.51 24.16
N THR A 338 25.68 -20.79 25.22
CA THR A 338 24.98 -19.58 25.68
C THR A 338 25.47 -18.27 25.09
N THR A 339 26.61 -18.29 24.39
CA THR A 339 27.33 -17.10 23.96
C THR A 339 26.97 -16.72 22.52
N PRO A 340 26.51 -15.49 22.25
CA PRO A 340 26.31 -15.01 20.89
C PRO A 340 27.62 -15.01 20.09
N THR A 341 27.56 -15.41 18.82
CA THR A 341 28.70 -15.46 17.89
C THR A 341 28.37 -14.73 16.58
N ASN A 342 29.41 -14.23 15.91
CA ASN A 342 29.32 -13.55 14.62
C ASN A 342 29.65 -14.48 13.43
N SER A 343 29.26 -15.75 13.52
CA SER A 343 29.71 -16.83 12.62
C SER A 343 28.79 -17.09 11.43
N SER A 344 27.89 -16.17 11.08
CA SER A 344 26.92 -16.34 9.99
C SER A 344 27.13 -15.33 8.87
N ILE A 345 27.14 -15.82 7.62
CA ILE A 345 27.12 -14.99 6.41
C ILE A 345 25.76 -15.20 5.74
N LEU A 346 25.07 -14.11 5.40
CA LEU A 346 23.85 -14.16 4.58
C LEU A 346 24.21 -13.76 3.16
N THR A 347 23.84 -14.60 2.20
CA THR A 347 23.98 -14.30 0.77
C THR A 347 22.59 -14.21 0.15
N LEU A 348 22.35 -13.15 -0.62
CA LEU A 348 21.13 -13.00 -1.41
C LEU A 348 21.27 -13.82 -2.69
N LEU A 349 20.36 -14.78 -2.88
CA LEU A 349 20.37 -15.67 -4.04
C LEU A 349 19.49 -15.15 -5.19
N THR A 350 18.45 -14.35 -4.88
CA THR A 350 17.56 -13.80 -5.91
C THR A 350 18.12 -12.46 -6.43
N PRO A 351 18.21 -12.27 -7.76
CA PRO A 351 18.61 -11.00 -8.34
C PRO A 351 17.64 -9.86 -8.02
N GLY A 352 18.13 -8.62 -8.07
CA GLY A 352 17.31 -7.42 -7.88
C GLY A 352 17.02 -7.07 -6.42
N ILE A 353 17.33 -7.94 -5.47
CA ILE A 353 17.14 -7.64 -4.05
C ILE A 353 18.10 -6.53 -3.60
N THR A 354 17.54 -5.45 -3.05
CA THR A 354 18.27 -4.47 -2.25
C THR A 354 18.23 -4.88 -0.78
N LEU A 355 19.22 -4.47 0.01
CA LEU A 355 19.25 -4.74 1.44
C LEU A 355 19.86 -3.55 2.19
N HIS A 356 19.09 -2.90 3.05
CA HIS A 356 19.56 -1.73 3.79
C HIS A 356 19.87 -2.12 5.22
N ARG A 357 21.13 -1.94 5.60
CA ARG A 357 21.58 -2.20 6.95
C ARG A 357 21.38 -0.96 7.82
N LEU A 358 20.47 -1.05 8.78
CA LEU A 358 20.11 0.07 9.65
C LEU A 358 21.01 0.19 10.90
N SER A 359 21.51 -0.93 11.45
CA SER A 359 22.45 -0.91 12.60
C SER A 359 23.28 -2.20 12.71
N GLY A 360 24.38 -2.21 13.49
CA GLY A 360 25.23 -3.38 13.78
C GLY A 360 26.65 -3.40 13.18
N TYR A 361 27.35 -4.54 13.27
CA TYR A 361 28.70 -4.76 12.69
C TYR A 361 28.75 -5.11 11.20
N ALA A 362 29.64 -4.47 10.43
CA ALA A 362 29.82 -4.62 8.96
C ALA A 362 29.98 -6.07 8.44
N ALA A 363 30.37 -7.02 9.30
CA ALA A 363 30.82 -8.35 8.89
C ALA A 363 29.77 -9.29 8.25
N PHE A 364 28.47 -8.97 8.32
CA PHE A 364 27.40 -9.94 8.03
C PHE A 364 26.73 -9.75 6.66
N LEU A 365 26.99 -8.62 6.00
CA LEU A 365 26.55 -8.38 4.63
C LEU A 365 27.78 -8.29 3.75
N ARG A 366 28.07 -9.36 3.01
CA ARG A 366 28.99 -9.27 1.88
C ARG A 366 28.16 -9.30 0.61
N GLU A 367 28.07 -8.15 -0.06
CA GLU A 367 27.74 -8.12 -1.47
C GLU A 367 28.85 -8.90 -2.20
N LEU A 368 28.56 -10.12 -2.65
CA LEU A 368 29.53 -10.94 -3.36
C LEU A 368 29.70 -10.43 -4.80
N TRP A 369 30.43 -9.33 -4.94
CA TRP A 369 31.25 -9.08 -6.12
C TRP A 369 32.61 -8.51 -5.71
N GLN A 370 33.53 -9.37 -5.27
CA GLN A 370 34.99 -9.39 -5.54
C GLN A 370 35.80 -10.22 -4.51
N PRO A 371 36.99 -10.74 -4.88
CA PRO A 371 37.68 -11.81 -4.15
C PRO A 371 38.32 -11.32 -2.84
N ALA A 372 38.57 -12.28 -1.94
CA ALA A 372 38.94 -12.12 -0.54
C ALA A 372 40.11 -11.16 -0.27
N PRO A 373 40.12 -10.53 0.93
CA PRO A 373 41.34 -10.63 1.73
C PRO A 373 41.13 -10.90 3.24
N SER A 374 42.30 -11.10 3.84
CA SER A 374 42.73 -11.84 5.02
C SER A 374 42.35 -11.35 6.42
N SER A 375 42.26 -12.35 7.31
CA SER A 375 42.52 -12.45 8.76
C SER A 375 42.53 -11.20 9.66
N THR A 376 41.90 -11.41 10.82
CA THR A 376 41.92 -10.66 12.09
C THR A 376 40.99 -9.46 12.21
N ALA A 377 39.82 -9.68 12.83
CA ALA A 377 39.06 -8.61 13.48
C ALA A 377 38.39 -9.13 14.76
N ARG A 378 38.77 -8.51 15.89
CA ARG A 378 38.24 -8.71 17.23
C ARG A 378 36.76 -8.32 17.32
N SER A 379 36.01 -9.09 18.10
CA SER A 379 34.58 -8.93 18.36
C SER A 379 34.27 -7.66 19.15
N ILE A 380 33.25 -6.93 18.71
CA ILE A 380 32.38 -6.15 19.58
C ILE A 380 30.94 -6.42 19.08
N ASN A 381 29.97 -6.37 20.00
CA ASN A 381 28.58 -6.85 19.88
C ASN A 381 27.60 -5.74 19.48
N ARG A 382 26.77 -5.90 18.43
CA ARG A 382 25.52 -5.13 18.15
C ARG A 382 24.63 -5.81 17.08
N PRO A 383 23.28 -5.71 17.21
CA PRO A 383 22.29 -6.36 16.33
C PRO A 383 22.32 -5.83 14.90
N ILE A 384 21.80 -6.61 13.95
CA ILE A 384 21.84 -6.31 12.52
C ILE A 384 20.43 -6.21 11.99
N LEU A 385 20.08 -4.98 11.66
CA LEU A 385 18.74 -4.62 11.24
C LEU A 385 18.75 -4.41 9.72
N LEU A 386 17.88 -5.11 9.00
CA LEU A 386 17.77 -5.02 7.55
C LEU A 386 16.39 -4.48 7.16
N THR A 387 16.35 -3.47 6.30
CA THR A 387 15.10 -2.98 5.67
C THR A 387 15.25 -2.89 4.16
N SER A 388 14.10 -3.01 3.49
CA SER A 388 13.89 -2.79 2.05
C SER A 388 14.47 -3.86 1.12
N PHE A 389 13.66 -4.22 0.13
CA PHE A 389 13.82 -5.16 -0.99
C PHE A 389 13.14 -4.48 -2.19
N GLN A 390 13.77 -4.43 -3.37
CA GLN A 390 13.09 -4.01 -4.61
C GLN A 390 13.16 -5.12 -5.65
N ALA A 391 12.18 -6.02 -5.67
CA ALA A 391 12.03 -6.91 -6.81
C ALA A 391 11.42 -6.12 -7.99
N LYS A 392 12.20 -5.87 -9.05
CA LYS A 392 11.65 -5.48 -10.36
C LYS A 392 11.42 -6.73 -11.22
N PRO A 393 10.38 -6.74 -12.05
CA PRO A 393 9.83 -7.95 -12.65
C PRO A 393 10.60 -8.37 -13.91
N ALA A 394 10.56 -9.67 -14.18
CA ALA A 394 10.42 -10.21 -15.52
C ALA A 394 9.49 -11.43 -15.44
#